data_AF-A0A0F0GR71-F1
#
_entry.id   AF-A0A0F0GR71-F1
#
_cell.length_a   1.000
_cell.length_b   1.000
_cell.length_c   1.000
_cell.angle_alpha   90.00
_cell.angle_beta   90.00
_cell.angle_gamma   90.00
#
_symmetry.space_group_name_H-M   'P 1'
#
loop_
_entity.id
_entity.type
_entity.pdbx_description
1 polymer ?
#
loop_
_entity_poly.entity_id
_entity_poly.type
_entity_poly.pdbx_seq_one_letter_code
_entity_poly.pdbx_strand_id
1 'polypeptide(L)'
;LHSLPPELVLGDVAARMTRHFAPLEAKAHKDSVAALDNKRYFSLLNSIDSLLATPPLTALASGKAKDVLPRLVEKARHRLDVRVETALAARDGDEPLHEARKAAKRLRYSAEVAEPALGKHAKALRKRAKDVQTLLGEHQDSVVARPVLLNLGRGDENGFTFGLLYGKEVELAHKTEAELPALWNKLSKEHL
;
A
#
# COMPACT_ATOMS: atom_id res chain seq x y z
N LEU A 1 14.53 3.24 -16.20
CA LEU A 1 15.47 2.95 -17.32
C LEU A 1 15.38 4.00 -18.42
N HIS A 2 14.23 4.16 -19.08
CA HIS A 2 14.08 5.15 -20.17
C HIS A 2 14.24 6.62 -19.77
N SER A 3 14.14 6.93 -18.47
CA SER A 3 14.40 8.26 -17.91
C SER A 3 15.86 8.51 -17.54
N LEU A 4 16.74 7.51 -17.65
CA LEU A 4 18.17 7.69 -17.40
C LEU A 4 18.86 8.18 -18.68
N PRO A 5 19.85 9.08 -18.58
CA PRO A 5 20.75 9.37 -19.69
C PRO A 5 21.35 8.06 -20.26
N PRO A 6 21.35 7.85 -21.59
CA PRO A 6 21.80 6.59 -22.19
C PRO A 6 23.20 6.14 -21.76
N GLU A 7 24.11 7.08 -21.51
CA GLU A 7 25.47 6.85 -21.04
C GLU A 7 25.56 6.22 -19.64
N LEU A 8 24.49 6.31 -18.83
CA LEU A 8 24.40 5.71 -17.50
C LEU A 8 23.75 4.32 -17.53
N VAL A 9 23.31 3.85 -18.69
CA VAL A 9 22.75 2.51 -18.90
C VAL A 9 23.85 1.58 -19.43
N LEU A 10 24.56 0.94 -18.50
CA LEU A 10 25.72 0.11 -18.79
C LEU A 10 25.37 -1.37 -18.71
N GLY A 11 25.74 -2.11 -19.76
CA GLY A 11 25.46 -3.55 -19.88
C GLY A 11 24.02 -3.86 -20.27
N ASP A 12 23.67 -5.15 -20.25
CA ASP A 12 22.38 -5.66 -20.70
C ASP A 12 21.32 -5.64 -19.58
N VAL A 13 21.03 -4.44 -19.08
CA VAL A 13 20.15 -4.21 -17.94
C VAL A 13 18.74 -4.77 -18.19
N ALA A 14 18.21 -4.54 -19.40
CA ALA A 14 16.88 -5.00 -19.78
C ALA A 14 16.81 -6.53 -19.78
N ALA A 15 17.74 -7.24 -20.44
CA ALA A 15 17.66 -8.69 -20.46
C ALA A 15 17.96 -9.29 -19.08
N ARG A 16 18.79 -8.67 -18.23
CA ARG A 16 18.96 -9.11 -16.82
C ARG A 16 17.66 -9.02 -16.03
N MET A 17 16.91 -7.93 -16.17
CA MET A 17 15.58 -7.81 -15.57
C MET A 17 14.63 -8.88 -16.10
N THR A 18 14.60 -9.10 -17.42
CA THR A 18 13.79 -10.16 -18.03
C THR A 18 14.18 -11.54 -17.52
N ARG A 19 15.47 -11.89 -17.50
CA ARG A 19 15.98 -13.18 -16.98
C ARG A 19 15.60 -13.40 -15.52
N HIS A 20 15.57 -12.33 -14.72
CA HIS A 20 15.17 -12.41 -13.32
C HIS A 20 13.65 -12.58 -13.15
N PHE A 21 12.85 -11.73 -13.80
CA PHE A 21 11.40 -11.69 -13.55
C PHE A 21 10.59 -12.70 -14.36
N ALA A 22 11.00 -13.07 -15.58
CA ALA A 22 10.26 -14.03 -16.42
C ALA A 22 9.97 -15.38 -15.72
N PRO A 23 10.95 -16.06 -15.08
CA PRO A 23 10.65 -17.29 -14.37
C PRO A 23 9.79 -17.07 -13.12
N LEU A 24 9.95 -15.94 -12.42
CA LEU A 24 9.13 -15.59 -11.26
C LEU A 24 7.67 -15.35 -11.67
N GLU A 25 7.44 -14.64 -12.77
CA GLU A 25 6.13 -14.39 -13.35
C GLU A 25 5.48 -15.69 -13.81
N ALA A 26 6.19 -16.52 -14.57
CA ALA A 26 5.68 -17.81 -15.03
C ALA A 26 5.28 -18.73 -13.86
N LYS A 27 6.09 -18.76 -12.80
CA LYS A 27 5.79 -19.50 -11.57
C LYS A 27 4.57 -18.91 -10.84
N ALA A 28 4.55 -17.60 -10.63
CA ALA A 28 3.45 -16.91 -9.95
C ALA A 28 2.12 -17.09 -10.69
N HIS A 29 2.14 -17.07 -12.03
CA HIS A 29 0.98 -17.35 -12.86
C HIS A 29 0.51 -18.79 -12.67
N LYS A 30 1.41 -19.78 -12.81
CA LYS A 30 1.08 -21.20 -12.59
C LYS A 30 0.51 -21.44 -11.20
N ASP A 31 1.13 -20.89 -10.17
CA ASP A 31 0.69 -21.02 -8.79
C ASP A 31 -0.67 -20.34 -8.56
N SER A 32 -0.91 -19.19 -9.19
CA SER A 32 -2.20 -18.49 -9.11
C SER A 32 -3.31 -19.29 -9.79
N VAL A 33 -3.07 -19.85 -10.99
CA VAL A 33 -4.04 -20.71 -11.67
C VAL A 33 -4.34 -21.95 -10.82
N ALA A 34 -3.32 -22.63 -10.29
CA ALA A 34 -3.54 -23.77 -9.39
C ALA A 34 -4.23 -23.36 -8.07
N ALA A 35 -3.98 -22.14 -7.58
CA ALA A 35 -4.66 -21.61 -6.41
C ALA A 35 -6.15 -21.33 -6.65
N LEU A 36 -6.51 -20.89 -7.86
CA LEU A 36 -7.88 -20.60 -8.29
C LEU A 36 -8.63 -21.86 -8.75
N ASP A 37 -7.94 -22.88 -9.23
CA ASP A 37 -8.53 -24.15 -9.69
C ASP A 37 -8.48 -25.26 -8.63
N ASN A 38 -8.64 -24.90 -7.36
CA ASN A 38 -8.64 -25.89 -6.28
C ASN A 38 -9.89 -25.81 -5.40
N LYS A 39 -10.14 -26.91 -4.68
CA LYS A 39 -11.27 -27.05 -3.76
C LYS A 39 -11.31 -25.93 -2.72
N ARG A 40 -10.16 -25.49 -2.20
CA ARG A 40 -10.09 -24.42 -1.19
C ARG A 40 -10.65 -23.11 -1.73
N TYR A 41 -10.35 -22.76 -2.97
CA TYR A 41 -10.86 -21.54 -3.61
C TYR A 41 -12.36 -21.62 -3.86
N PHE A 42 -12.87 -22.73 -4.39
CA PHE A 42 -14.32 -22.91 -4.55
C PHE A 42 -15.07 -22.91 -3.20
N SER A 43 -14.48 -23.50 -2.15
CA SER A 43 -15.02 -23.41 -0.78
C SER A 43 -15.04 -21.97 -0.25
N LEU A 44 -14.03 -21.16 -0.57
CA LEU A 44 -14.02 -19.73 -0.23
C LEU A 44 -15.13 -18.98 -0.96
N LEU A 45 -15.34 -19.22 -2.26
CA LEU A 45 -16.44 -18.61 -3.02
C LEU A 45 -17.81 -18.98 -2.44
N ASN A 46 -18.06 -20.26 -2.15
CA ASN A 46 -19.29 -20.70 -1.49
C ASN A 46 -19.49 -20.04 -0.12
N SER A 47 -18.40 -19.79 0.61
CA SER A 47 -18.46 -19.09 1.90
C SER A 47 -18.77 -17.61 1.74
N ILE A 48 -18.29 -16.96 0.67
CA ILE A 48 -18.64 -15.57 0.33
C ILE A 48 -20.11 -15.49 -0.09
N ASP A 49 -20.60 -16.41 -0.91
CA ASP A 49 -22.01 -16.47 -1.30
C ASP A 49 -22.90 -16.68 -0.08
N SER A 50 -22.52 -17.58 0.82
CA SER A 50 -23.21 -17.81 2.09
C SER A 50 -23.20 -16.56 2.98
N LEU A 51 -22.07 -15.84 3.05
CA LEU A 51 -21.95 -14.59 3.79
C LEU A 51 -22.86 -13.49 3.23
N LEU A 52 -23.00 -13.39 1.91
CA LEU A 52 -23.88 -12.41 1.27
C LEU A 52 -25.36 -12.78 1.43
N ALA A 53 -25.69 -14.08 1.35
CA ALA A 53 -27.05 -14.58 1.51
C ALA A 53 -27.55 -14.51 2.96
N THR A 54 -26.67 -14.78 3.94
CA THR A 54 -27.02 -14.77 5.37
C THR A 54 -25.88 -14.14 6.17
N PRO A 55 -25.73 -12.80 6.09
CA PRO A 55 -24.66 -12.11 6.80
C PRO A 55 -24.86 -12.23 8.32
N PRO A 56 -23.81 -12.54 9.10
CA PRO A 56 -23.87 -12.61 10.55
C PRO A 56 -23.86 -11.18 11.14
N LEU A 57 -24.97 -10.48 10.95
CA LEU A 57 -25.13 -9.09 11.39
C LEU A 57 -25.14 -9.00 12.92
N THR A 58 -24.49 -7.95 13.42
CA THR A 58 -24.57 -7.59 14.85
C THR A 58 -25.81 -6.73 15.12
N ALA A 59 -26.18 -6.54 16.38
CA ALA A 59 -27.29 -5.66 16.77
C ALA A 59 -27.14 -4.21 16.25
N LEU A 60 -25.91 -3.75 16.01
CA LEU A 60 -25.65 -2.41 15.43
C LEU A 60 -26.16 -2.28 14.00
N ALA A 61 -26.26 -3.37 13.25
CA ALA A 61 -26.69 -3.35 11.85
C ALA A 61 -28.17 -2.93 11.68
N SER A 62 -28.98 -3.07 12.74
CA SER A 62 -30.37 -2.61 12.76
C SER A 62 -30.51 -1.11 12.98
N GLY A 63 -29.43 -0.42 13.35
CA GLY A 63 -29.42 1.03 13.56
C GLY A 63 -29.38 1.82 12.25
N LYS A 64 -29.74 3.10 12.29
CA LYS A 64 -29.62 3.97 11.11
C LYS A 64 -28.14 4.19 10.80
N ALA A 65 -27.78 4.07 9.51
CA ALA A 65 -26.39 4.24 9.06
C ALA A 65 -25.74 5.55 9.55
N LYS A 66 -26.51 6.65 9.53
CA LYS A 66 -26.05 7.96 10.01
C LYS A 66 -25.71 8.02 11.51
N ASP A 67 -26.26 7.11 12.31
CA ASP A 67 -26.04 7.08 13.76
C ASP A 67 -24.90 6.10 14.12
N VAL A 68 -24.71 5.05 13.32
CA VAL A 68 -23.74 3.97 13.59
C VAL A 68 -22.40 4.18 12.89
N LEU A 69 -22.41 4.54 11.60
CA LEU A 69 -21.20 4.63 10.77
C LEU A 69 -20.19 5.69 11.25
N PRO A 70 -20.60 6.89 11.75
CA PRO A 70 -19.63 7.89 12.21
C PRO A 70 -18.64 7.33 13.23
N ARG A 71 -19.12 6.58 14.23
CA ARG A 71 -18.26 5.99 15.27
C ARG A 71 -17.29 4.94 14.70
N LEU A 72 -17.71 4.17 13.69
CA LEU A 72 -16.86 3.16 13.06
C LEU A 72 -15.76 3.79 12.19
N VAL A 73 -16.11 4.82 11.43
CA VAL A 73 -15.17 5.61 10.64
C VAL A 73 -14.18 6.32 11.56
N GLU A 74 -14.65 6.89 12.66
CA GLU A 74 -13.82 7.57 13.66
C GLU A 74 -12.81 6.61 14.31
N LYS A 75 -13.22 5.37 14.62
CA LYS A 75 -12.30 4.33 15.10
C LYS A 75 -11.18 4.01 14.09
N ALA A 76 -11.50 4.03 12.79
CA ALA A 76 -10.50 3.83 11.74
C ALA A 76 -9.57 5.04 11.60
N ARG A 77 -10.10 6.27 11.79
CA ARG A 77 -9.31 7.49 11.81
C ARG A 77 -8.34 7.52 12.97
N HIS A 78 -8.81 7.31 14.19
CA HIS A 78 -7.95 7.28 15.37
C HIS A 78 -6.84 6.23 15.24
N ARG A 79 -7.13 5.08 14.62
CA ARG A 79 -6.08 4.08 14.30
C ARG A 79 -5.04 4.65 13.35
N LEU A 80 -5.43 5.37 12.31
CA LEU A 80 -4.47 6.02 11.42
C LEU A 80 -3.63 7.04 12.17
N ASP A 81 -4.26 7.89 12.99
CA ASP A 81 -3.58 8.92 13.77
C ASP A 81 -2.46 8.32 14.62
N VAL A 82 -2.78 7.31 15.44
CA VAL A 82 -1.81 6.61 16.29
C VAL A 82 -0.68 5.98 15.47
N ARG A 83 -0.98 5.40 14.29
CA ARG A 83 0.04 4.74 13.47
C ARG A 83 0.95 5.73 12.77
N VAL A 84 0.43 6.87 12.31
CA VAL A 84 1.26 7.93 11.76
C VAL A 84 2.13 8.55 12.85
N GLU A 85 1.57 8.84 14.04
CA GLU A 85 2.36 9.32 15.17
C GLU A 85 3.48 8.35 15.57
N THR A 86 3.18 7.04 15.61
CA THR A 86 4.19 6.00 15.86
C THR A 86 5.26 6.00 14.79
N ALA A 87 4.89 6.14 13.51
CA ALA A 87 5.84 6.20 12.42
C ALA A 87 6.72 7.46 12.47
N LEU A 88 6.17 8.60 12.83
CA LEU A 88 6.90 9.87 12.98
C LEU A 88 7.85 9.87 14.18
N ALA A 89 7.53 9.10 15.24
CA ALA A 89 8.38 8.96 16.42
C ALA A 89 9.46 7.87 16.25
N ALA A 90 9.34 7.00 15.25
CA ALA A 90 10.32 5.98 14.97
C ALA A 90 11.62 6.61 14.45
N ARG A 91 12.76 6.15 14.96
CA ARG A 91 14.08 6.65 14.54
C ARG A 91 14.61 5.91 13.31
N ASP A 92 14.24 4.64 13.18
CA ASP A 92 14.64 3.76 12.09
C ASP A 92 13.55 2.71 11.82
N GLY A 93 13.46 2.26 10.57
CA GLY A 93 12.71 1.08 10.16
C GLY A 93 11.43 1.37 9.36
N ASP A 94 11.16 0.49 8.39
CA ASP A 94 10.07 0.63 7.43
C ASP A 94 8.70 0.14 7.99
N GLU A 95 8.71 -0.68 9.04
CA GLU A 95 7.50 -1.34 9.56
C GLU A 95 6.46 -0.35 10.13
N PRO A 96 6.82 0.67 10.93
CA PRO A 96 5.86 1.69 11.37
C PRO A 96 5.16 2.41 10.21
N LEU A 97 5.90 2.75 9.14
CA LEU A 97 5.36 3.37 7.93
C LEU A 97 4.44 2.39 7.18
N HIS A 98 4.82 1.12 7.13
CA HIS A 98 3.99 0.06 6.54
C HIS A 98 2.66 -0.12 7.29
N GLU A 99 2.67 -0.09 8.62
CA GLU A 99 1.48 -0.16 9.45
C GLU A 99 0.59 1.09 9.32
N ALA A 100 1.19 2.29 9.21
CA ALA A 100 0.46 3.51 8.90
C ALA A 100 -0.22 3.43 7.52
N ARG A 101 0.44 2.88 6.51
CA ARG A 101 -0.16 2.62 5.18
C ARG A 101 -1.35 1.67 5.27
N LYS A 102 -1.25 0.58 6.04
CA LYS A 102 -2.39 -0.33 6.26
C LYS A 102 -3.55 0.39 6.93
N ALA A 103 -3.28 1.24 7.93
CA ALA A 103 -4.32 2.04 8.59
C ALA A 103 -4.97 3.04 7.62
N ALA A 104 -4.20 3.69 6.75
CA ALA A 104 -4.70 4.62 5.75
C ALA A 104 -5.63 3.90 4.74
N LYS A 105 -5.25 2.71 4.26
CA LYS A 105 -6.12 1.87 3.42
C LYS A 105 -7.43 1.53 4.11
N ARG A 106 -7.39 1.15 5.39
CA ARG A 106 -8.59 0.84 6.17
C ARG A 106 -9.51 2.05 6.29
N LEU A 107 -8.97 3.21 6.65
CA LEU A 107 -9.75 4.45 6.74
C LEU A 107 -10.39 4.81 5.39
N ARG A 108 -9.63 4.70 4.30
CA ARG A 108 -10.13 4.99 2.95
C ARG A 108 -11.34 4.10 2.62
N TYR A 109 -11.25 2.79 2.84
CA TYR A 109 -12.36 1.88 2.57
C TYR A 109 -13.55 2.08 3.51
N SER A 110 -13.32 2.34 4.80
CA SER A 110 -14.40 2.68 5.74
C SER A 110 -15.15 3.94 5.31
N ALA A 111 -14.42 4.97 4.90
CA ALA A 111 -15.00 6.22 4.43
C ALA A 111 -15.71 6.06 3.07
N GLU A 112 -15.21 5.21 2.18
CA GLU A 112 -15.84 4.88 0.90
C GLU A 112 -17.20 4.19 1.09
N VAL A 113 -17.27 3.20 1.97
CA VAL A 113 -18.53 2.53 2.33
C VAL A 113 -19.52 3.49 3.00
N ALA A 114 -19.02 4.45 3.79
CA ALA A 114 -19.86 5.41 4.50
C ALA A 114 -20.28 6.63 3.66
N GLU A 115 -19.65 6.87 2.49
CA GLU A 115 -19.90 8.03 1.63
C GLU A 115 -21.39 8.21 1.26
N PRO A 116 -22.17 7.16 0.92
CA PRO A 116 -23.60 7.31 0.62
C PRO A 116 -24.45 7.80 1.80
N ALA A 117 -24.06 7.48 3.04
CA ALA A 117 -24.81 7.85 4.23
C ALA A 117 -24.33 9.15 4.89
N LEU A 118 -23.03 9.44 4.80
CA LEU A 118 -22.38 10.57 5.49
C LEU A 118 -21.97 11.71 4.54
N GLY A 119 -22.12 11.50 3.23
CA GLY A 119 -21.93 12.52 2.21
C GLY A 119 -20.52 13.12 2.16
N LYS A 120 -20.45 14.46 2.09
CA LYS A 120 -19.22 15.21 1.80
C LYS A 120 -18.11 14.99 2.84
N HIS A 121 -18.45 14.80 4.12
CA HIS A 121 -17.46 14.58 5.19
C HIS A 121 -16.70 13.27 4.98
N ALA A 122 -17.41 12.17 4.72
CA ALA A 122 -16.79 10.88 4.40
C ALA A 122 -15.96 10.94 3.11
N LYS A 123 -16.45 11.64 2.08
CA LYS A 123 -15.68 11.87 0.85
C LYS A 123 -14.36 12.61 1.10
N ALA A 124 -14.38 13.65 1.94
CA ALA A 124 -13.17 14.40 2.31
C ALA A 124 -12.17 13.47 3.02
N LEU A 125 -12.64 12.73 4.04
CA LEU A 125 -11.81 11.80 4.79
C LEU A 125 -11.20 10.69 3.90
N ARG A 126 -11.99 10.15 2.95
CA ARG A 126 -11.53 9.19 1.96
C ARG A 126 -10.36 9.73 1.13
N LYS A 127 -10.45 11.00 0.70
CA LYS A 127 -9.36 11.67 -0.05
C LYS A 127 -8.11 11.83 0.80
N ARG A 128 -8.24 12.33 2.03
CA ARG A 128 -7.09 12.48 2.95
C ARG A 128 -6.38 11.15 3.21
N ALA A 129 -7.15 10.10 3.47
CA ALA A 129 -6.62 8.75 3.65
C ALA A 129 -5.94 8.21 2.38
N LYS A 130 -6.46 8.56 1.20
CA LYS A 130 -5.82 8.23 -0.09
C LYS A 130 -4.47 8.93 -0.25
N ASP A 131 -4.36 10.20 0.15
CA ASP A 131 -3.12 10.97 0.03
C ASP A 131 -2.01 10.33 0.90
N VAL A 132 -2.31 10.01 2.16
CA VAL A 132 -1.38 9.29 3.05
C VAL A 132 -1.04 7.90 2.49
N GLN A 133 -2.05 7.15 2.02
CA GLN A 133 -1.82 5.83 1.41
C GLN A 133 -0.87 5.92 0.22
N THR A 134 -1.01 6.96 -0.61
CA THR A 134 -0.25 7.14 -1.85
C THR A 134 1.21 7.42 -1.52
N LEU A 135 1.47 8.39 -0.65
CA LEU A 135 2.82 8.73 -0.19
C LEU A 135 3.54 7.52 0.41
N LEU A 136 2.90 6.84 1.36
CA LEU A 136 3.49 5.65 1.99
C LEU A 136 3.57 4.45 1.03
N GLY A 137 2.86 4.50 -0.09
CA GLY A 137 2.97 3.53 -1.17
C GLY A 137 4.26 3.64 -1.93
N GLU A 138 4.62 4.85 -2.30
CA GLU A 138 5.89 5.13 -2.96
C GLU A 138 7.06 4.68 -2.07
N HIS A 139 7.01 4.99 -0.77
CA HIS A 139 7.98 4.48 0.20
C HIS A 139 8.07 2.94 0.18
N GLN A 140 6.92 2.25 0.31
CA GLN A 140 6.90 0.78 0.35
C GLN A 140 7.42 0.15 -0.95
N ASP A 141 7.10 0.75 -2.10
CA ASP A 141 7.55 0.27 -3.40
C ASP A 141 9.08 0.37 -3.49
N SER A 142 9.68 1.48 -3.02
CA SER A 142 11.14 1.62 -2.90
C SER A 142 11.76 0.59 -1.93
N VAL A 143 11.15 0.37 -0.77
CA VAL A 143 11.60 -0.66 0.19
C VAL A 143 11.66 -2.05 -0.45
N VAL A 144 10.65 -2.40 -1.25
CA VAL A 144 10.58 -3.70 -1.96
C VAL A 144 11.53 -3.76 -3.15
N ALA A 145 11.74 -2.66 -3.88
CA ALA A 145 12.60 -2.61 -5.05
C ALA A 145 14.09 -2.73 -4.70
N ARG A 146 14.54 -2.10 -3.60
CA ARG A 146 15.95 -2.03 -3.19
C ARG A 146 16.65 -3.40 -3.10
N PRO A 147 16.11 -4.43 -2.40
CA PRO A 147 16.74 -5.76 -2.36
C PRO A 147 16.85 -6.42 -3.73
N VAL A 148 15.86 -6.23 -4.61
CA VAL A 148 15.88 -6.78 -5.96
C VAL A 148 16.95 -6.12 -6.82
N LEU A 149 17.05 -4.78 -6.76
CA LEU A 149 18.09 -4.01 -7.44
C LEU A 149 19.49 -4.39 -6.93
N LEU A 150 19.66 -4.57 -5.62
CA LEU A 150 20.92 -5.02 -5.04
C LEU A 150 21.28 -6.43 -5.54
N ASN A 151 20.32 -7.35 -5.58
CA ASN A 151 20.55 -8.70 -6.10
C ASN A 151 20.91 -8.68 -7.59
N LEU A 152 20.19 -7.90 -8.40
CA LEU A 152 20.46 -7.72 -9.82
C LEU A 152 21.82 -7.09 -10.07
N GLY A 153 22.27 -6.15 -9.23
CA GLY A 153 23.55 -5.48 -9.35
C GLY A 153 24.76 -6.32 -8.91
N ARG A 154 24.56 -7.49 -8.30
CA ARG A 154 25.64 -8.44 -7.94
C ARG A 154 26.04 -9.29 -9.14
N GLY A 155 27.30 -9.75 -9.15
CA GLY A 155 27.88 -10.63 -10.17
C GLY A 155 29.05 -9.99 -10.93
N ASP A 156 29.55 -10.70 -11.93
CA ASP A 156 30.73 -10.29 -12.72
C ASP A 156 30.39 -9.27 -13.83
N GLU A 157 29.12 -9.15 -14.19
CA GLU A 157 28.62 -8.16 -15.13
C GLU A 157 28.55 -6.75 -14.49
N ASN A 158 28.67 -5.70 -15.30
CA ASN A 158 28.60 -4.32 -14.82
C ASN A 158 27.28 -4.05 -14.06
N GLY A 159 27.37 -3.81 -12.75
CA GLY A 159 26.22 -3.53 -11.87
C GLY A 159 25.88 -2.05 -11.70
N PHE A 160 26.60 -1.14 -12.38
CA PHE A 160 26.50 0.31 -12.16
C PHE A 160 25.06 0.83 -12.25
N THR A 161 24.33 0.47 -13.31
CA THR A 161 22.96 0.96 -13.50
C THR A 161 22.01 0.47 -12.42
N PHE A 162 22.17 -0.74 -11.89
CA PHE A 162 21.36 -1.22 -10.76
C PHE A 162 21.71 -0.50 -9.46
N GLY A 163 22.99 -0.19 -9.23
CA GLY A 163 23.42 0.67 -8.10
C GLY A 163 22.86 2.09 -8.20
N LEU A 164 22.83 2.68 -9.39
CA LEU A 164 22.21 3.98 -9.65
C LEU A 164 20.70 3.96 -9.36
N LEU A 165 20.00 2.93 -9.84
CA LEU A 165 18.57 2.75 -9.55
C LEU A 165 18.33 2.53 -8.06
N TYR A 166 19.16 1.73 -7.38
CA TYR A 166 19.08 1.53 -5.94
C TYR A 166 19.21 2.86 -5.19
N GLY A 167 20.17 3.71 -5.57
CA GLY A 167 20.35 5.04 -4.99
C GLY A 167 19.12 5.93 -5.17
N LYS A 168 18.47 5.88 -6.34
CA LYS A 168 17.21 6.59 -6.59
C LYS A 168 16.06 6.09 -5.70
N GLU A 169 15.96 4.79 -5.46
CA GLU A 169 14.94 4.25 -4.54
C GLU A 169 15.21 4.64 -3.09
N VAL A 170 16.48 4.74 -2.67
CA VAL A 170 16.84 5.29 -1.34
C VAL A 170 16.44 6.76 -1.23
N GLU A 171 16.73 7.57 -2.25
CA GLU A 171 16.34 8.97 -2.29
C GLU A 171 14.82 9.15 -2.23
N LEU A 172 14.07 8.34 -2.99
CA LEU A 172 12.61 8.36 -2.98
C LEU A 172 12.04 7.99 -1.61
N ALA A 173 12.55 6.92 -0.98
CA ALA A 173 12.14 6.54 0.38
C ALA A 173 12.35 7.67 1.38
N HIS A 174 13.55 8.28 1.41
CA HIS A 174 13.83 9.40 2.31
C HIS A 174 12.96 10.63 2.03
N LYS A 175 12.71 10.93 0.75
CA LYS A 175 11.82 12.04 0.37
C LYS A 175 10.40 11.81 0.89
N THR A 176 9.85 10.61 0.69
CA THR A 176 8.50 10.29 1.15
C THR A 176 8.37 10.34 2.68
N GLU A 177 9.41 9.92 3.41
CA GLU A 177 9.49 10.08 4.86
C GLU A 177 9.52 11.54 5.29
N ALA A 178 10.33 12.38 4.62
CA ALA A 178 10.43 13.80 4.90
C ALA A 178 9.14 14.59 4.60
N GLU A 179 8.34 14.13 3.64
CA GLU A 179 7.06 14.74 3.28
C GLU A 179 5.91 14.35 4.23
N LEU A 180 5.99 13.19 4.88
CA LEU A 180 4.94 12.67 5.75
C LEU A 180 4.53 13.63 6.87
N PRO A 181 5.43 14.27 7.65
CA PRO A 181 5.04 15.22 8.69
C PRO A 181 4.25 16.41 8.15
N ALA A 182 4.68 16.98 7.02
CA ALA A 182 4.02 18.13 6.41
C ALA A 182 2.64 17.77 5.86
N LEU A 183 2.54 16.62 5.18
CA LEU A 183 1.26 16.07 4.74
C LEU A 183 0.34 15.84 5.93
N TRP A 184 0.82 15.16 6.97
CA TRP A 184 0.02 14.83 8.14
C TRP A 184 -0.50 16.07 8.86
N ASN A 185 0.35 17.07 9.07
CA ASN A 185 -0.03 18.36 9.68
C ASN A 185 -1.09 19.11 8.87
N LYS A 186 -1.04 19.03 7.54
CA LYS A 186 -2.08 19.63 6.69
C LYS A 186 -3.40 18.90 6.88
N LEU A 187 -3.39 17.57 6.85
CA LEU A 187 -4.59 16.75 6.91
C LEU A 187 -5.27 16.75 8.30
N SER A 188 -4.50 16.89 9.37
CA SER A 188 -5.00 16.95 10.75
C SER A 188 -5.63 18.30 11.11
N LYS A 189 -5.14 19.41 10.52
CA LYS A 189 -5.68 20.76 10.75
C LYS A 189 -7.03 21.00 10.12
N GLU A 190 -7.34 20.32 9.02
CA GLU A 190 -8.62 20.45 8.33
C GLU A 190 -9.78 19.74 9.07
N HIS A 191 -9.91 19.88 10.41
CA HIS A 191 -10.89 19.26 11.31
C HIS A 191 -12.21 18.79 10.64
N LEU A 192 -12.61 17.55 10.98
CA LEU A 192 -13.79 16.84 10.45
C LEU A 192 -15.12 17.55 10.67
#